data_AF-A0A1B0BIK9-F1
#
_entry.id   AF-A0A1B0BIK9-F1
#
_cell.length_a   1.000
_cell.length_b   1.000
_cell.length_c   1.000
_cell.angle_alpha   90.00
_cell.angle_beta   90.00
_cell.angle_gamma   90.00
#
_symmetry.space_group_name_H-M   'P 1'
#
loop_
_entity.id
_entity.type
_entity.pdbx_description
1 polymer ?
#
loop_
_entity_poly.entity_id
_entity_poly.type
_entity_poly.pdbx_seq_one_letter_code
_entity_poly.pdbx_strand_id
1 'polypeptide(L)'
;MQSKMITDNMPARRRTGTSSSPNFDVSDKEVAYKLKRKRNNDAVKKTREKSKQMARRRKENVEKLRISNKQLEAKIEEVKKNVEKLKEILLHKVSPKQHEQAIKKILEESSDADD
;
A
#
# COMPACT_ATOMS: atom_id res chain seq x y z
N MET A 1 26.49 11.61 5.68
CA MET A 1 25.26 11.07 5.06
C MET A 1 24.86 12.01 3.93
N GLN A 2 25.05 11.63 2.66
CA GLN A 2 24.75 12.49 1.51
C GLN A 2 23.26 12.35 1.16
N SER A 3 22.53 13.47 1.23
CA SER A 3 21.12 13.56 0.83
C SER A 3 21.04 13.55 -0.70
N LYS A 4 20.57 12.45 -1.28
CA LYS A 4 20.27 12.35 -2.71
C LYS A 4 18.97 13.11 -2.98
N MET A 5 19.07 14.30 -3.56
CA MET A 5 17.91 15.00 -4.13
C MET A 5 17.35 14.16 -5.28
N ILE A 6 16.10 13.72 -5.14
CA ILE A 6 15.33 13.12 -6.22
C ILE A 6 15.07 14.25 -7.22
N THR A 7 15.85 14.30 -8.30
CA THR A 7 15.55 15.16 -9.44
C THR A 7 14.37 14.53 -10.17
N ASP A 8 13.16 14.94 -9.80
CA ASP A 8 11.97 14.67 -10.59
C ASP A 8 12.23 15.07 -12.04
N ASN A 9 12.05 14.11 -12.93
CA ASN A 9 12.10 14.24 -14.38
C ASN A 9 11.05 15.26 -14.85
N MET A 10 11.35 16.56 -14.72
CA MET A 10 10.50 17.62 -15.23
C MET A 10 10.60 17.65 -16.75
N PRO A 11 9.49 17.47 -17.49
CA PRO A 11 9.53 17.58 -18.93
C PRO A 11 10.02 18.98 -19.32
N ALA A 12 11.02 19.03 -20.21
CA ALA A 12 11.59 20.27 -20.71
C ALA A 12 10.47 21.22 -21.14
N ARG A 13 10.44 22.41 -20.51
CA ARG A 13 9.45 23.45 -20.81
C ARG A 13 9.65 23.87 -22.27
N ARG A 14 8.82 23.37 -23.19
CA ARG A 14 8.83 23.79 -24.60
C ARG A 14 8.72 25.32 -24.61
N ARG A 15 9.82 26.01 -24.92
CA ARG A 15 9.84 27.44 -25.16
C ARG A 15 9.04 27.70 -26.43
N THR A 16 7.73 27.89 -26.30
CA THR A 16 6.90 28.44 -27.38
C THR A 16 7.12 29.96 -27.41
N GLY A 17 8.32 30.35 -27.82
CA GLY A 17 8.70 31.73 -28.08
C GLY A 17 8.83 31.96 -29.57
N THR A 18 7.70 31.97 -30.29
CA THR A 18 7.56 32.64 -31.59
C THR A 18 6.12 33.11 -31.69
N SER A 19 5.87 34.34 -31.27
CA SER A 19 4.63 35.05 -31.57
C SER A 19 4.71 35.59 -32.98
N SER A 20 4.48 34.75 -33.99
CA SER A 20 3.99 35.22 -35.29
C SER A 20 2.53 35.63 -35.07
N SER A 21 2.31 36.89 -34.69
CA SER A 21 0.94 37.42 -34.57
C SER A 21 0.32 37.51 -35.96
N PRO A 22 -0.82 36.85 -36.23
CA PRO A 22 -1.75 37.36 -37.23
C PRO A 22 -2.23 38.72 -36.71
N ASN A 23 -2.48 39.67 -37.61
CA ASN A 23 -3.01 41.01 -37.27
C ASN A 23 -4.40 40.88 -36.61
N PHE A 24 -4.42 40.56 -35.32
CA PHE A 24 -5.61 40.58 -34.49
C PHE A 24 -5.74 41.97 -33.85
N ASP A 25 -6.94 42.53 -33.96
CA ASP A 25 -7.35 43.75 -33.28
C ASP A 25 -7.12 43.62 -31.76
N VAL A 26 -6.84 44.74 -31.09
CA VAL A 26 -6.50 44.80 -29.67
C VAL A 26 -7.62 44.19 -28.81
N SER A 27 -8.88 44.36 -29.23
CA SER A 27 -10.07 43.76 -28.61
C SER A 27 -10.01 42.21 -28.60
N ASP A 28 -9.68 41.59 -29.73
CA ASP A 28 -9.64 40.13 -29.85
C ASP A 28 -8.50 39.51 -29.03
N LYS A 29 -7.38 40.22 -28.91
CA LYS A 29 -6.26 39.81 -28.06
C LYS A 29 -6.65 39.80 -26.58
N GLU A 30 -7.43 40.80 -26.14
CA GLU A 30 -7.90 40.89 -24.75
C GLU A 30 -8.92 39.78 -24.44
N VAL A 31 -9.85 39.50 -25.36
CA VAL A 31 -10.81 38.40 -25.23
C VAL A 31 -10.09 37.03 -25.18
N ALA A 32 -9.13 36.81 -26.07
CA ALA A 32 -8.32 35.59 -26.07
C ALA A 32 -7.51 35.42 -24.78
N TYR A 33 -6.97 36.52 -24.22
CA TYR A 33 -6.28 36.50 -22.94
C TYR A 33 -7.22 36.13 -21.79
N LYS A 34 -8.38 36.79 -21.67
CA LYS A 34 -9.39 36.51 -20.63
C LYS A 34 -9.81 35.04 -20.65
N LEU A 35 -10.01 34.48 -21.84
CA LEU A 35 -10.39 33.08 -22.00
C LEU A 35 -9.27 32.10 -21.59
N LYS A 36 -8.02 32.37 -21.97
CA LYS A 36 -6.85 31.59 -21.51
C LYS A 36 -6.70 31.64 -19.99
N ARG A 37 -6.91 32.81 -19.38
CA ARG A 37 -6.79 32.99 -17.93
C ARG A 37 -7.91 32.26 -17.20
N LYS A 38 -9.16 32.34 -17.68
CA LYS A 38 -10.29 31.59 -17.14
C LYS A 38 -10.00 30.09 -17.14
N ARG A 39 -9.59 29.53 -18.29
CA ARG A 39 -9.21 28.11 -18.41
C ARG A 39 -8.09 27.70 -17.46
N ASN A 40 -7.06 28.53 -17.31
CA ASN A 40 -5.98 28.25 -16.37
C ASN A 40 -6.45 28.26 -14.92
N ASN A 41 -7.26 29.25 -14.53
CA ASN A 41 -7.83 29.32 -13.18
C ASN A 41 -8.70 28.09 -12.87
N ASP A 42 -9.52 27.66 -13.84
CA ASP A 42 -10.34 26.45 -13.71
C ASP A 42 -9.47 25.19 -13.57
N ALA A 43 -8.41 25.06 -14.36
CA ALA A 43 -7.45 23.96 -14.26
C ALA A 43 -6.70 23.94 -12.92
N VAL A 44 -6.31 25.12 -12.40
CA VAL A 44 -5.67 25.24 -11.09
C VAL A 44 -6.62 24.83 -9.98
N LYS A 45 -7.87 25.30 -9.99
CA LYS A 45 -8.91 24.89 -9.02
C LYS A 45 -9.08 23.37 -9.03
N LYS A 46 -9.28 22.78 -10.22
CA LYS A 46 -9.41 21.33 -10.39
C LYS A 46 -8.19 20.56 -9.86
N THR A 47 -6.98 21.08 -10.09
CA THR A 47 -5.73 20.44 -9.62
C THR A 47 -5.63 20.48 -8.10
N ARG A 48 -5.96 21.61 -7.47
CA ARG A 48 -5.97 21.75 -6.01
C ARG A 48 -7.00 20.82 -5.37
N GLU A 49 -8.22 20.77 -5.91
CA GLU A 49 -9.27 19.87 -5.44
C GLU A 49 -8.86 18.41 -5.59
N LYS A 50 -8.30 18.02 -6.73
CA LYS A 50 -7.77 16.66 -6.94
C LYS A 50 -6.71 16.32 -5.90
N SER A 51 -5.75 17.22 -5.65
CA SER A 51 -4.71 17.00 -4.64
C SER A 51 -5.30 16.83 -3.23
N LYS A 52 -6.24 17.70 -2.84
CA LYS A 52 -6.96 17.59 -1.56
C LYS A 52 -7.72 16.27 -1.44
N GLN A 53 -8.39 15.86 -2.51
CA GLN A 53 -9.12 14.58 -2.55
C GLN A 53 -8.16 13.39 -2.46
N MET A 54 -7.02 13.40 -3.16
CA MET A 54 -6.03 12.34 -3.08
C MET A 54 -5.45 12.22 -1.67
N ALA A 55 -5.13 13.35 -1.02
CA ALA A 55 -4.65 13.35 0.36
C ALA A 55 -5.69 12.77 1.32
N ARG A 56 -6.97 13.14 1.16
CA ARG A 56 -8.07 12.57 1.95
C ARG A 56 -8.23 11.06 1.72
N ARG A 57 -8.26 10.61 0.46
CA ARG A 57 -8.35 9.18 0.11
C ARG A 57 -7.18 8.38 0.67
N ARG A 58 -5.97 8.93 0.64
CA ARG A 58 -4.79 8.27 1.24
C ARG A 58 -4.97 8.07 2.74
N LYS A 59 -5.43 9.10 3.47
CA LYS A 59 -5.72 8.98 4.91
C LYS A 59 -6.78 7.91 5.18
N GLU A 60 -7.87 7.93 4.43
CA GLU A 60 -8.94 6.93 4.54
C GLU A 60 -8.43 5.51 4.25
N ASN A 61 -7.57 5.33 3.25
CA ASN A 61 -6.98 4.03 2.94
C ASN A 61 -6.05 3.52 4.05
N VAL A 62 -5.22 4.40 4.63
CA VAL A 62 -4.36 4.03 5.76
C VAL A 62 -5.19 3.58 6.95
N GLU A 63 -6.28 4.28 7.26
CA GLU A 63 -7.16 3.89 8.38
C GLU A 63 -7.85 2.55 8.10
N LYS A 64 -8.36 2.34 6.87
CA LYS A 64 -8.93 1.04 6.47
C LYS A 64 -7.93 -0.10 6.61
N LEU A 65 -6.70 0.09 6.16
CA LEU A 65 -5.64 -0.91 6.27
C LEU A 65 -5.28 -1.19 7.73
N ARG A 66 -5.22 -0.14 8.57
CA ARG A 66 -4.97 -0.30 10.01
C ARG A 66 -6.06 -1.11 10.69
N ILE A 67 -7.33 -0.85 10.39
CA ILE A 67 -8.45 -1.64 10.93
C ILE A 67 -8.38 -3.08 10.45
N SER A 68 -8.15 -3.29 9.14
CA SER A 68 -8.02 -4.63 8.56
C SER A 68 -6.88 -5.41 9.18
N ASN A 69 -5.71 -4.79 9.41
CA ASN A 69 -4.58 -5.45 10.05
C ASN A 69 -4.90 -5.89 11.47
N LYS A 70 -5.56 -5.04 12.27
CA LYS A 70 -6.01 -5.43 13.62
C LYS A 70 -6.95 -6.64 13.60
N GLN A 71 -7.89 -6.68 12.64
CA GLN A 71 -8.80 -7.82 12.49
C GLN A 71 -8.06 -9.09 12.10
N LEU A 72 -7.10 -8.99 11.17
CA LEU A 72 -6.27 -10.11 10.75
C LEU A 72 -5.37 -10.62 11.88
N GLU A 73 -4.75 -9.72 12.64
CA GLU A 73 -3.96 -10.06 13.83
C GLU A 73 -4.79 -10.81 14.87
N ALA A 74 -5.99 -10.31 15.17
CA ALA A 74 -6.92 -11.01 16.08
C ALA A 74 -7.30 -12.40 15.54
N LYS A 75 -7.52 -12.52 14.23
CA LYS A 75 -7.85 -13.82 13.63
C LYS A 75 -6.67 -14.81 13.68
N ILE A 76 -5.45 -14.33 13.46
CA ILE A 76 -4.24 -15.14 13.61
C ILE A 76 -4.12 -15.64 15.05
N GLU A 77 -4.32 -14.76 16.03
CA GLU A 77 -4.25 -15.13 17.44
C GLU A 77 -5.32 -16.16 17.83
N GLU A 78 -6.55 -15.98 17.36
CA GLU A 78 -7.64 -16.95 17.56
C GLU A 78 -7.30 -18.32 16.97
N VAL A 79 -6.81 -18.35 15.73
CA VAL A 79 -6.43 -19.60 15.05
C VAL A 79 -5.27 -20.28 15.77
N LYS A 80 -4.26 -19.54 16.23
CA LYS A 80 -3.15 -20.09 17.03
C LYS A 80 -3.64 -20.75 18.31
N LYS A 81 -4.51 -20.07 19.07
CA LYS A 81 -5.13 -20.64 20.29
C LYS A 81 -5.92 -21.92 19.98
N ASN A 82 -6.66 -21.94 18.86
CA ASN A 82 -7.41 -23.12 18.45
C ASN A 82 -6.48 -24.28 18.09
N VAL A 83 -5.36 -24.03 17.41
CA VAL A 83 -4.36 -25.06 17.09
C VAL A 83 -3.70 -25.60 18.36
N GLU A 84 -3.31 -24.73 19.29
CA GLU A 84 -2.74 -25.12 20.58
C GLU A 84 -3.71 -26.00 21.37
N LYS A 85 -4.98 -25.59 21.48
CA LYS A 85 -6.02 -26.39 22.12
C LYS A 85 -6.21 -27.75 21.45
N LEU A 86 -6.22 -27.81 20.12
CA LEU A 86 -6.32 -29.08 19.40
C LEU A 86 -5.10 -29.97 19.65
N LYS A 87 -3.90 -29.39 19.71
CA LYS A 87 -2.66 -30.09 20.07
C LYS A 87 -2.72 -30.65 21.50
N GLU A 88 -3.16 -29.84 22.47
CA GLU A 88 -3.37 -30.28 23.85
C GLU A 88 -4.36 -31.44 23.93
N ILE A 89 -5.51 -31.33 23.25
CA ILE A 89 -6.52 -32.39 23.20
C ILE A 89 -5.94 -33.67 22.61
N LEU A 90 -5.16 -33.59 21.52
CA LEU A 90 -4.54 -34.74 20.89
C LEU A 90 -3.54 -35.42 21.86
N LEU A 91 -2.68 -34.62 22.50
CA LEU A 91 -1.67 -35.11 23.44
C LEU A 91 -2.30 -35.70 24.72
N HIS A 92 -3.40 -35.12 25.21
CA HIS A 92 -4.11 -35.62 26.40
C HIS A 92 -5.00 -36.85 26.12
N LYS A 93 -5.52 -37.00 24.90
CA LYS A 93 -6.34 -38.17 24.51
C LYS A 93 -5.52 -39.45 24.32
N VAL A 94 -4.21 -39.33 24.15
CA VAL A 94 -3.29 -40.46 24.18
C VAL A 94 -2.87 -40.67 25.62
N SER A 95 -3.07 -41.87 26.16
CA SER A 95 -2.66 -42.14 27.54
C SER A 95 -1.15 -41.90 27.70
N PRO A 96 -0.66 -41.43 28.88
CA PRO A 96 0.77 -41.15 29.09
C PRO A 96 1.66 -42.35 28.73
N LYS A 97 1.16 -43.58 28.94
CA LYS A 97 1.82 -44.84 28.56
C LYS A 97 1.94 -45.02 27.05
N GLN A 98 0.90 -44.68 26.29
CA GLN A 98 0.93 -44.75 24.82
C GLN A 98 1.82 -43.65 24.23
N HIS A 99 1.90 -42.49 24.88
CA HIS A 99 2.83 -41.41 24.51
C HIS A 99 4.29 -41.83 24.74
N GLU A 100 4.59 -42.42 25.90
CA GLU A 100 5.92 -42.96 26.20
C GLU A 100 6.30 -44.08 25.23
N GLN A 101 5.35 -44.95 24.86
CA GLN A 101 5.56 -45.99 23.85
C GLN A 101 5.76 -45.41 22.45
N ALA A 102 5.00 -44.39 22.04
CA ALA A 102 5.16 -43.74 20.74
C ALA A 102 6.50 -43.00 20.64
N ILE A 103 6.93 -42.31 21.70
CA ILE A 103 8.25 -41.67 21.75
C ILE A 103 9.38 -42.71 21.68
N LYS A 104 9.28 -43.81 22.45
CA LYS A 104 10.26 -44.90 22.40
C LYS A 104 10.37 -45.49 21.00
N LYS A 105 9.23 -45.71 20.33
CA LYS A 105 9.18 -46.28 18.99
C LYS A 105 9.84 -45.37 17.95
N ILE A 106 9.62 -44.05 18.02
CA ILE A 106 10.25 -43.07 17.13
C ILE A 106 11.78 -42.99 17.36
N LEU A 107 12.22 -43.09 18.62
CA LEU A 107 13.65 -43.08 18.97
C LEU A 107 14.37 -44.35 18.49
N GLU A 108 13.76 -45.53 18.65
CA GLU A 108 14.29 -46.81 18.15
C GLU A 108 14.32 -46.86 16.62
N GLU A 109 13.27 -46.37 15.94
CA GLU A 109 13.20 -46.35 14.47
C GLU A 109 14.23 -45.39 13.83
N SER A 110 14.81 -44.47 14.61
CA SER A 110 15.90 -43.58 14.19
C SER A 110 17.31 -44.12 14.45
N SER A 111 17.48 -45.18 15.26
CA SER A 111 18.80 -45.76 15.54
C SER A 111 19.24 -46.83 14.54
N ASP A 112 18.35 -47.28 13.65
CA ASP A 112 18.60 -48.36 12.69
C ASP A 112 18.90 -47.87 11.26
N ALA A 113 19.14 -46.56 11.07
CA ALA A 113 19.34 -45.93 9.76
C ALA A 113 20.76 -45.38 9.50
N ASP A 114 21.72 -45.63 10.39
CA ASP A 114 23.13 -45.25 10.22
C ASP A 114 24.05 -46.46 10.49
N ASP A 115 24.11 -47.41 9.55
CA ASP A 115 25.27 -48.31 9.34
C ASP A 115 25.35 -48.75 7.85
#